data_AF-A0A6J7JQY2-F1
#
_entry.id   AF-A0A6J7JQY2-F1
#
_cell.length_a   1.000
_cell.length_b   1.000
_cell.length_c   1.000
_cell.angle_alpha   90.00
_cell.angle_beta   90.00
_cell.angle_gamma   90.00
#
_symmetry.space_group_name_H-M   'P 1'
#
loop_
_entity.id
_entity.type
_entity.pdbx_description
1 polymer ?
#
loop_
_entity_poly.entity_id
_entity_poly.type
_entity_poly.pdbx_seq_one_letter_code
_entity_poly.pdbx_strand_id
1 'polypeptide(L)'
;MSVAIIAHIEHLSNRLGRVAVICGILAAVGQGLADLPFAINSAWVSDTGWINYFNAMWAAASLLAAASIGLAAVRKEKQMEAHLASGRPGMYASEDYSTTVHASFLSLVTGAVGALLTGIASLMLIGGGGPATRLSWILYAIGSVLLAAAIIAHIEHLSLSLGRPAVILGSLAMILNAVSALPGVFDPAGSNTLDTTLIWLLFAGSATIAAIAIGLVAVRRRAQG
;
A
#
# COMPACT_ATOMS: atom_id res chain seq x y z
N MET A 1 -4.33 5.92 -10.04
CA MET A 1 -4.49 4.47 -9.79
C MET A 1 -5.80 3.88 -10.34
N SER A 2 -6.95 4.51 -10.10
CA SER A 2 -8.28 3.89 -10.26
C SER A 2 -8.59 3.44 -11.69
N VAL A 3 -8.19 4.19 -12.71
CA VAL A 3 -8.51 3.89 -14.12
C VAL A 3 -7.91 2.56 -14.61
N ALA A 4 -6.68 2.25 -14.22
CA ALA A 4 -6.03 1.00 -14.62
C ALA A 4 -6.62 -0.23 -13.92
N ILE A 5 -7.12 -0.07 -12.69
CA ILE A 5 -7.77 -1.17 -11.95
C ILE A 5 -9.22 -1.36 -12.44
N ILE A 6 -9.93 -0.27 -12.75
CA ILE A 6 -11.29 -0.31 -13.29
C ILE A 6 -11.33 -1.02 -14.64
N ALA A 7 -10.36 -0.76 -15.52
CA ALA A 7 -10.29 -1.39 -16.84
C ALA A 7 -10.16 -2.92 -16.80
N HIS A 8 -9.73 -3.51 -15.67
CA HIS A 8 -9.52 -4.95 -15.51
C HIS A 8 -10.25 -5.51 -14.27
N ILE A 9 -11.31 -4.81 -13.85
CA ILE A 9 -12.03 -5.15 -12.62
C ILE A 9 -12.61 -6.56 -12.68
N GLU A 10 -13.05 -7.03 -13.84
CA GLU A 10 -13.62 -8.38 -14.02
C GLU A 10 -12.56 -9.47 -13.84
N HIS A 11 -11.40 -9.34 -14.51
CA HIS A 11 -10.31 -10.31 -14.38
C HIS A 11 -9.76 -10.36 -12.95
N LEU A 12 -9.53 -9.19 -12.33
CA LEU A 12 -9.06 -9.13 -10.94
C LEU A 12 -10.13 -9.61 -9.95
N SER A 13 -11.41 -9.31 -10.19
CA SER A 13 -12.52 -9.77 -9.36
C SER A 13 -12.63 -11.29 -9.38
N ASN A 14 -12.44 -11.91 -10.55
CA ASN A 14 -12.45 -13.36 -10.68
C ASN A 14 -11.27 -14.03 -9.96
N ARG A 15 -10.13 -13.35 -9.82
CA ARG A 15 -8.93 -13.90 -9.14
C ARG A 15 -8.87 -13.63 -7.64
N LEU A 16 -9.01 -12.37 -7.25
CA LEU A 16 -8.82 -11.90 -5.87
C LEU A 16 -10.14 -11.84 -5.09
N GLY A 17 -11.25 -11.64 -5.79
CA GLY A 17 -12.59 -11.50 -5.22
C GLY A 17 -13.05 -10.06 -5.38
N ARG A 18 -14.33 -9.90 -5.75
CA ARG A 18 -14.90 -8.58 -6.03
C ARG A 18 -14.72 -7.60 -4.87
N VAL A 19 -14.94 -8.08 -3.65
CA VAL A 19 -14.81 -7.26 -2.43
C VAL A 19 -13.37 -6.80 -2.22
N ALA A 20 -12.39 -7.70 -2.35
CA ALA A 20 -10.97 -7.34 -2.24
C ALA A 20 -10.59 -6.25 -3.26
N VAL A 21 -11.00 -6.43 -4.53
CA VAL A 21 -10.73 -5.45 -5.59
C VAL A 21 -11.39 -4.09 -5.31
N ILE A 22 -12.64 -4.08 -4.86
CA ILE A 22 -13.33 -2.83 -4.49
C ILE A 22 -12.59 -2.12 -3.35
N CYS A 23 -12.21 -2.85 -2.29
CA CYS A 23 -11.43 -2.29 -1.19
C CYS A 23 -10.10 -1.70 -1.69
N GLY A 24 -9.39 -2.40 -2.59
CA GLY A 24 -8.14 -1.91 -3.17
C GLY A 24 -8.32 -0.64 -4.02
N ILE A 25 -9.40 -0.55 -4.80
CA ILE A 25 -9.74 0.66 -5.57
C ILE A 25 -10.05 1.82 -4.63
N LEU A 26 -10.90 1.59 -3.63
CA LEU A 26 -11.28 2.62 -2.66
C LEU A 26 -10.08 3.08 -1.83
N ALA A 27 -9.17 2.18 -1.46
CA ALA A 27 -7.90 2.53 -0.83
C ALA A 27 -7.09 3.49 -1.70
N ALA A 28 -6.88 3.14 -2.97
CA ALA A 28 -6.14 3.96 -3.91
C ALA A 28 -6.79 5.34 -4.17
N VAL A 29 -8.12 5.38 -4.25
CA VAL A 29 -8.88 6.65 -4.35
C VAL A 29 -8.74 7.47 -3.09
N GLY A 30 -8.89 6.84 -1.92
CA GLY A 30 -8.76 7.49 -0.62
C GLY A 30 -7.38 8.11 -0.42
N GLN A 31 -6.32 7.42 -0.85
CA GLN A 31 -4.96 7.98 -0.86
C GLN A 31 -4.89 9.23 -1.74
N GLY A 32 -5.33 9.14 -3.00
CA GLY A 32 -5.32 10.30 -3.90
C GLY A 32 -6.13 11.50 -3.38
N LEU A 33 -7.24 11.24 -2.69
CA LEU A 33 -8.06 12.28 -2.07
C LEU A 33 -7.42 12.88 -0.81
N ALA A 34 -6.61 12.13 -0.07
CA ALA A 34 -5.85 12.66 1.06
C ALA A 34 -4.82 13.69 0.58
N ASP A 35 -4.13 13.42 -0.53
CA ASP A 35 -3.05 14.26 -1.05
C ASP A 35 -3.56 15.49 -1.83
N LEU A 36 -4.76 15.40 -2.44
CA LEU A 36 -5.29 16.41 -3.35
C LEU A 36 -5.34 17.85 -2.77
N PRO A 37 -5.78 18.07 -1.51
CA PRO A 37 -5.81 19.42 -0.95
C PRO A 37 -4.43 20.09 -0.93
N PHE A 38 -3.37 19.36 -0.61
CA PHE A 38 -2.01 19.91 -0.52
C PHE A 38 -1.36 20.15 -1.87
N ALA A 39 -1.81 19.44 -2.91
CA ALA A 39 -1.44 19.73 -4.29
C ALA A 39 -2.06 21.04 -4.79
N ILE A 40 -3.25 21.40 -4.27
CA ILE A 40 -3.94 22.66 -4.61
C ILE A 40 -3.34 23.82 -3.80
N ASN A 41 -3.14 23.62 -2.50
CA ASN A 41 -2.60 24.63 -1.61
C ASN A 41 -1.71 24.00 -0.52
N SER A 42 -0.40 24.20 -0.66
CA SER A 42 0.59 23.69 0.30
C SER A 42 0.51 24.37 1.68
N ALA A 43 -0.09 25.56 1.78
CA ALA A 43 -0.25 26.25 3.06
C ALA A 43 -1.18 25.48 4.02
N TRP A 44 -2.05 24.62 3.51
CA TRP A 44 -2.95 23.79 4.32
C TRP A 44 -2.22 22.73 5.15
N VAL A 45 -0.93 22.46 4.89
CA VAL A 45 -0.10 21.61 5.77
C VAL A 45 0.02 22.20 7.18
N SER A 46 -0.12 23.52 7.32
CA SER A 46 -0.06 24.20 8.62
C SER A 46 -1.41 24.27 9.35
N ASP A 47 -2.50 23.85 8.71
CA ASP A 47 -3.85 23.88 9.29
C ASP A 47 -4.17 22.53 9.94
N THR A 48 -4.43 22.54 11.25
CA THR A 48 -4.72 21.34 12.04
C THR A 48 -5.95 20.58 11.50
N GLY A 49 -6.95 21.27 10.97
CA GLY A 49 -8.13 20.66 10.37
C GLY A 49 -7.78 19.85 9.12
N TRP A 50 -6.95 20.43 8.25
CA TRP A 50 -6.48 19.75 7.02
C TRP A 50 -5.53 18.59 7.30
N ILE A 51 -4.64 18.72 8.28
CA ILE A 51 -3.79 17.61 8.72
C ILE A 51 -4.61 16.47 9.33
N ASN A 52 -5.64 16.77 10.13
CA ASN A 52 -6.55 15.75 10.65
C ASN A 52 -7.33 15.06 9.51
N TYR A 53 -7.81 15.82 8.52
CA TYR A 53 -8.45 15.26 7.33
C TYR A 53 -7.52 14.32 6.57
N PHE A 54 -6.28 14.76 6.32
CA PHE A 54 -5.24 13.97 5.67
C PHE A 54 -5.01 12.65 6.39
N ASN A 55 -4.73 12.70 7.70
CA ASN A 55 -4.47 11.52 8.52
C ASN A 55 -5.69 10.57 8.55
N ALA A 56 -6.90 11.11 8.61
CA ALA A 56 -8.13 10.32 8.56
C ALA A 56 -8.33 9.60 7.22
N MET A 57 -8.10 10.30 6.11
CA MET A 57 -8.19 9.71 4.77
C MET A 57 -7.09 8.68 4.54
N TRP A 58 -5.86 8.97 4.97
CA TRP A 58 -4.74 8.05 4.87
C TRP A 58 -4.94 6.79 5.72
N ALA A 59 -5.50 6.96 6.93
CA ALA A 59 -5.90 5.86 7.79
C ALA A 59 -6.95 4.97 7.12
N ALA A 60 -8.07 5.56 6.67
CA ALA A 60 -9.14 4.83 6.00
C ALA A 60 -8.62 4.08 4.77
N ALA A 61 -7.80 4.74 3.96
CA ALA A 61 -7.22 4.14 2.77
C ALA A 61 -6.27 2.97 3.10
N SER A 62 -5.42 3.12 4.12
CA SER A 62 -4.50 2.07 4.56
C SER A 62 -5.23 0.87 5.14
N LEU A 63 -6.31 1.10 5.90
CA LEU A 63 -7.19 0.04 6.41
C LEU A 63 -7.93 -0.70 5.28
N LEU A 64 -8.40 0.02 4.26
CA LEU A 64 -8.99 -0.59 3.07
C LEU A 64 -7.95 -1.39 2.26
N ALA A 65 -6.71 -0.91 2.17
CA ALA A 65 -5.61 -1.67 1.56
C ALA A 65 -5.31 -2.95 2.36
N ALA A 66 -5.27 -2.86 3.70
CA ALA A 66 -5.11 -4.02 4.57
C ALA A 66 -6.23 -5.05 4.36
N ALA A 67 -7.49 -4.60 4.32
CA ALA A 67 -8.64 -5.47 4.05
C ALA A 67 -8.56 -6.10 2.65
N SER A 68 -8.20 -5.33 1.62
CA SER A 68 -8.01 -5.83 0.26
C SER A 68 -6.97 -6.95 0.20
N ILE A 69 -5.77 -6.72 0.77
CA ILE A 69 -4.68 -7.68 0.75
C ILE A 69 -5.00 -8.90 1.62
N GLY A 70 -5.61 -8.68 2.79
CA GLY A 70 -6.04 -9.75 3.69
C GLY A 70 -7.10 -10.68 3.07
N LEU A 71 -8.09 -10.13 2.38
CA LEU A 71 -9.08 -10.92 1.64
C LEU A 71 -8.44 -11.72 0.51
N ALA A 72 -7.45 -11.16 -0.18
CA ALA A 72 -6.66 -11.89 -1.18
C ALA A 72 -5.86 -13.05 -0.55
N ALA A 73 -5.32 -12.85 0.66
CA ALA A 73 -4.63 -13.90 1.43
C ALA A 73 -5.58 -15.05 1.80
N VAL A 74 -6.74 -14.73 2.38
CA VAL A 74 -7.77 -15.73 2.76
C VAL A 74 -8.24 -16.52 1.53
N ARG A 75 -8.43 -15.83 0.40
CA ARG A 75 -8.80 -16.52 -0.84
C ARG A 75 -7.71 -17.47 -1.32
N LYS A 76 -6.44 -17.06 -1.21
CA LYS A 76 -5.30 -17.92 -1.55
C LYS A 76 -5.23 -19.15 -0.65
N GLU A 77 -5.44 -18.98 0.65
CA GLU A 77 -5.48 -20.09 1.61
C GLU A 77 -6.56 -21.11 1.24
N LYS A 78 -7.78 -20.66 0.96
CA LYS A 78 -8.88 -21.54 0.50
C LYS A 78 -8.56 -22.28 -0.80
N GLN A 79 -7.85 -21.64 -1.74
CA GLN A 79 -7.38 -22.30 -2.96
C GLN A 79 -6.36 -23.40 -2.65
N MET A 80 -5.47 -23.17 -1.69
CA MET A 80 -4.49 -24.17 -1.23
C MET A 80 -5.17 -25.35 -0.52
N GLU A 81 -6.13 -25.08 0.37
CA GLU A 81 -6.91 -26.12 1.06
C GLU A 81 -7.69 -27.01 0.09
N ALA A 82 -8.40 -26.40 -0.87
CA ALA A 82 -9.14 -27.14 -1.89
C ALA A 82 -8.21 -28.02 -2.74
N HIS A 83 -7.00 -27.53 -3.05
CA HIS A 83 -6.00 -28.31 -3.77
C HIS A 83 -5.50 -29.51 -2.94
N LEU A 84 -5.16 -29.30 -1.67
CA LEU A 84 -4.76 -30.37 -0.76
C LEU A 84 -5.86 -31.43 -0.59
N ALA A 85 -7.13 -30.99 -0.46
CA ALA A 85 -8.28 -31.88 -0.35
C ALA A 85 -8.53 -32.70 -1.64
N SER A 86 -8.17 -32.16 -2.81
CA SER A 86 -8.34 -32.86 -4.09
C SER A 86 -7.34 -34.00 -4.33
N GLY A 87 -6.28 -34.11 -3.50
CA GLY A 87 -5.28 -35.17 -3.60
C GLY A 87 -4.48 -35.22 -4.91
N ARG A 88 -4.61 -34.20 -5.78
CA ARG A 88 -3.91 -34.14 -7.07
C ARG A 88 -2.46 -33.73 -6.85
N PRO A 89 -1.47 -34.59 -7.18
CA PRO A 89 -0.06 -34.23 -7.08
C PRO A 89 0.31 -33.28 -8.23
N GLY A 90 0.35 -31.99 -7.95
CA GLY A 90 0.92 -31.00 -8.87
C GLY A 90 0.10 -29.72 -8.96
N MET A 91 0.65 -28.66 -8.37
CA MET A 91 0.13 -27.28 -8.46
C MET A 91 0.25 -26.69 -9.89
N TYR A 92 0.88 -27.41 -10.84
CA TYR A 92 1.33 -26.86 -12.12
C TYR A 92 0.77 -27.51 -13.39
N ALA A 93 0.03 -28.63 -13.30
CA ALA A 93 -0.16 -29.47 -14.49
C ALA A 93 -1.46 -29.26 -15.28
N SER A 94 -2.60 -28.88 -14.70
CA SER A 94 -3.79 -28.67 -15.51
C SER A 94 -4.87 -27.82 -14.83
N GLU A 95 -5.37 -26.87 -15.61
CA GLU A 95 -6.66 -26.17 -15.49
C GLU A 95 -6.70 -24.90 -14.61
N ASP A 96 -6.84 -23.78 -15.33
CA ASP A 96 -7.13 -22.41 -14.91
C ASP A 96 -6.02 -21.55 -14.26
N TYR A 97 -5.00 -21.27 -15.07
CA TYR A 97 -4.05 -20.16 -14.88
C TYR A 97 -4.74 -18.79 -14.65
N SER A 98 -6.00 -18.68 -15.05
CA SER A 98 -6.82 -17.47 -15.01
C SER A 98 -7.36 -17.13 -13.61
N THR A 99 -7.37 -18.05 -12.64
CA THR A 99 -8.06 -17.88 -11.34
C THR A 99 -7.15 -17.92 -10.11
N THR A 100 -5.91 -18.40 -10.24
CA THR A 100 -5.02 -18.63 -9.08
C THR A 100 -4.28 -17.37 -8.62
N VAL A 101 -4.19 -17.17 -7.30
CA VAL A 101 -3.41 -16.07 -6.70
C VAL A 101 -1.94 -16.46 -6.61
N HIS A 102 -1.11 -15.87 -7.48
CA HIS A 102 0.31 -16.22 -7.57
C HIS A 102 1.17 -15.62 -6.43
N ALA A 103 0.66 -14.61 -5.71
CA ALA A 103 1.37 -13.96 -4.59
C ALA A 103 1.55 -14.89 -3.40
N SER A 104 2.77 -15.05 -2.86
CA SER A 104 3.02 -15.91 -1.69
C SER A 104 2.09 -15.54 -0.53
N PHE A 105 1.49 -16.53 0.14
CA PHE A 105 0.56 -16.27 1.25
C PHE A 105 1.24 -15.42 2.33
N LEU A 106 2.49 -15.75 2.67
CA LEU A 106 3.28 -14.98 3.63
C LEU A 106 3.45 -13.52 3.18
N SER A 107 3.76 -13.27 1.90
CA SER A 107 3.90 -11.90 1.38
C SER A 107 2.59 -11.11 1.47
N LEU A 108 1.44 -11.76 1.23
CA LEU A 108 0.14 -11.13 1.38
C LEU A 108 -0.16 -10.79 2.85
N VAL A 109 0.08 -11.73 3.76
CA VAL A 109 -0.10 -11.48 5.21
C VAL A 109 0.82 -10.36 5.69
N THR A 110 2.10 -10.38 5.32
CA THR A 110 3.07 -9.32 5.65
C THR A 110 2.60 -7.96 5.10
N GLY A 111 2.13 -7.91 3.86
CA GLY A 111 1.60 -6.68 3.26
C GLY A 111 0.32 -6.17 3.94
N ALA A 112 -0.59 -7.07 4.29
CA ALA A 112 -1.83 -6.73 4.99
C ALA A 112 -1.55 -6.18 6.40
N VAL A 113 -0.65 -6.83 7.16
CA VAL A 113 -0.21 -6.34 8.47
C VAL A 113 0.49 -5.00 8.33
N GLY A 114 1.37 -4.83 7.34
CA GLY A 114 2.05 -3.56 7.08
C GLY A 114 1.06 -2.41 6.86
N ALA A 115 0.09 -2.60 5.96
CA ALA A 115 -0.96 -1.63 5.69
C ALA A 115 -1.84 -1.34 6.92
N LEU A 116 -2.15 -2.37 7.73
CA LEU A 116 -2.92 -2.23 8.96
C LEU A 116 -2.19 -1.35 9.98
N LEU A 117 -0.89 -1.58 10.20
CA LEU A 117 -0.08 -0.78 11.11
C LEU A 117 0.02 0.68 10.65
N THR A 118 0.22 0.92 9.35
CA THR A 118 0.20 2.28 8.78
C THR A 118 -1.16 2.96 8.97
N GLY A 119 -2.26 2.23 8.84
CA GLY A 119 -3.61 2.74 9.09
C GLY A 119 -3.83 3.12 10.55
N ILE A 120 -3.45 2.24 11.49
CA ILE A 120 -3.53 2.51 12.94
C ILE A 120 -2.65 3.70 13.32
N ALA A 121 -1.43 3.75 12.81
CA ALA A 121 -0.52 4.88 13.03
C ALA A 121 -1.16 6.20 12.58
N SER A 122 -1.77 6.22 11.40
CA SER A 122 -2.44 7.41 10.86
C SER A 122 -3.66 7.81 11.70
N LEU A 123 -4.44 6.86 12.23
CA LEU A 123 -5.53 7.16 13.17
C LEU A 123 -5.01 7.83 14.45
N MET A 124 -3.88 7.37 14.97
CA MET A 124 -3.28 7.94 16.19
C MET A 124 -2.73 9.36 15.97
N LEU A 125 -2.54 9.78 14.71
CA LEU A 125 -2.15 11.13 14.34
C LEU A 125 -3.36 12.07 14.16
N ILE A 126 -4.60 11.57 14.29
CA ILE A 126 -5.82 12.38 14.25
C ILE A 126 -6.06 13.01 15.62
N GLY A 127 -6.36 14.32 15.65
CA GLY A 127 -6.76 15.04 16.86
C GLY A 127 -5.63 15.87 17.48
N GLY A 128 -4.71 16.38 16.66
CA GLY A 128 -3.51 17.12 17.05
C GLY A 128 -3.70 18.40 17.87
N GLY A 129 -4.14 18.25 19.12
CA GLY A 129 -3.88 19.22 20.21
C GLY A 129 -2.68 18.83 21.08
N GLY A 130 -2.05 17.69 20.81
CA GLY A 130 -0.85 17.21 21.51
C GLY A 130 0.20 16.65 20.53
N PRO A 131 1.46 16.52 20.96
CA PRO A 131 2.52 15.98 20.13
C PRO A 131 2.16 14.55 19.72
N ALA A 132 2.28 14.25 18.42
CA ALA A 132 2.15 12.91 17.89
C ALA A 132 2.92 11.92 18.77
N THR A 133 2.29 10.82 19.19
CA THR A 133 2.99 9.88 20.08
C THR A 133 4.13 9.20 19.33
N ARG A 134 5.28 9.00 19.97
CA ARG A 134 6.39 8.21 19.41
C ARG A 134 5.93 6.85 18.86
N LEU A 135 4.95 6.23 19.52
CA LEU A 135 4.35 4.97 19.09
C LEU A 135 3.72 5.07 17.69
N SER A 136 2.99 6.14 17.37
CA SER A 136 2.39 6.32 16.03
C SER A 136 3.45 6.31 14.93
N TRP A 137 4.56 7.03 15.12
CA TRP A 137 5.69 7.04 14.18
C TRP A 137 6.38 5.69 14.04
N ILE A 138 6.56 4.96 15.16
CA ILE A 138 7.12 3.60 15.15
C ILE A 138 6.23 2.66 14.34
N LEU A 139 4.92 2.67 14.58
CA LEU A 139 3.96 1.85 13.85
C LEU A 139 3.95 2.19 12.36
N TYR A 140 4.04 3.48 12.02
CA TYR A 140 4.11 3.93 10.63
C TYR A 140 5.38 3.43 9.92
N ALA A 141 6.53 3.56 10.58
CA ALA A 141 7.82 3.10 10.05
C ALA A 141 7.83 1.57 9.86
N ILE A 142 7.43 0.81 10.87
CA ILE A 142 7.35 -0.66 10.80
C ILE A 142 6.35 -1.09 9.72
N GLY A 143 5.17 -0.46 9.66
CA GLY A 143 4.17 -0.75 8.65
C GLY A 143 4.70 -0.59 7.22
N SER A 144 5.42 0.51 6.98
CA SER A 144 6.06 0.81 5.69
C SER A 144 7.18 -0.17 5.35
N VAL A 145 7.99 -0.60 6.33
CA VAL A 145 9.02 -1.63 6.15
C VAL A 145 8.40 -2.99 5.80
N LEU A 146 7.31 -3.37 6.47
CA LEU A 146 6.60 -4.62 6.17
C LEU A 146 6.00 -4.59 4.76
N LEU A 147 5.44 -3.46 4.32
CA LEU A 147 4.98 -3.29 2.94
C LEU A 147 6.13 -3.45 1.94
N ALA A 148 7.28 -2.83 2.20
CA ALA A 148 8.47 -2.99 1.36
C ALA A 148 8.93 -4.47 1.32
N ALA A 149 9.00 -5.13 2.47
CA ALA A 149 9.39 -6.53 2.58
C ALA A 149 8.42 -7.45 1.83
N ALA A 150 7.11 -7.18 1.88
CA ALA A 150 6.10 -7.92 1.14
C ALA A 150 6.31 -7.82 -0.39
N ILE A 151 6.62 -6.61 -0.90
CA ILE A 151 6.93 -6.40 -2.32
C ILE A 151 8.24 -7.12 -2.70
N ILE A 152 9.29 -6.98 -1.89
CA ILE A 152 10.60 -7.58 -2.13
C ILE A 152 10.54 -9.11 -2.10
N ALA A 153 9.83 -9.70 -1.14
CA ALA A 153 9.65 -11.15 -1.02
C ALA A 153 8.97 -11.76 -2.26
N HIS A 154 8.30 -10.94 -3.06
CA HIS A 154 7.63 -11.36 -4.28
C HIS A 154 8.20 -10.67 -5.54
N ILE A 155 9.42 -10.12 -5.47
CA ILE A 155 10.00 -9.28 -6.51
C ILE A 155 10.15 -10.00 -7.84
N GLU A 156 10.56 -11.27 -7.84
CA GLU A 156 10.81 -12.04 -9.06
C GLU A 156 9.50 -12.19 -9.85
N HIS A 157 8.45 -12.68 -9.21
CA HIS A 157 7.14 -12.85 -9.83
C HIS A 157 6.48 -11.51 -10.21
N LEU A 158 6.57 -10.48 -9.34
CA LEU A 158 6.07 -9.15 -9.67
C LEU A 158 6.85 -8.53 -10.83
N SER A 159 8.16 -8.78 -10.97
CA SER A 159 8.97 -8.21 -12.04
C SER A 159 8.59 -8.76 -13.41
N LEU A 160 8.26 -10.06 -13.47
CA LEU A 160 7.75 -10.70 -14.68
C LEU A 160 6.39 -10.15 -15.10
N SER A 161 5.49 -9.91 -14.13
CA SER A 161 4.11 -9.49 -14.40
C SER A 161 3.89 -7.98 -14.53
N LEU A 162 4.54 -7.17 -13.69
CA LEU A 162 4.34 -5.72 -13.58
C LEU A 162 5.47 -4.91 -14.23
N GLY A 163 6.69 -5.42 -14.17
CA GLY A 163 7.89 -4.78 -14.73
C GLY A 163 8.91 -4.55 -13.65
N ARG A 164 10.14 -5.00 -13.88
CA ARG A 164 11.24 -4.80 -12.92
C ARG A 164 11.39 -3.34 -12.48
N PRO A 165 11.31 -2.33 -13.36
CA PRO A 165 11.38 -0.92 -12.93
C PRO A 165 10.23 -0.53 -11.99
N ALA A 166 9.00 -0.93 -12.29
CA ALA A 166 7.84 -0.63 -11.45
C ALA A 166 7.97 -1.24 -10.05
N VAL A 167 8.44 -2.49 -9.96
CA VAL A 167 8.61 -3.15 -8.66
C VAL A 167 9.73 -2.51 -7.84
N ILE A 168 10.86 -2.17 -8.47
CA ILE A 168 11.96 -1.48 -7.78
C ILE A 168 11.49 -0.13 -7.24
N LEU A 169 10.79 0.67 -8.05
CA LEU A 169 10.26 1.97 -7.62
C LEU A 169 9.20 1.81 -6.53
N GLY A 170 8.32 0.81 -6.63
CA GLY A 170 7.33 0.52 -5.58
C GLY A 170 7.99 0.18 -4.23
N SER A 171 9.01 -0.67 -4.23
CA SER A 171 9.79 -0.98 -3.02
C SER A 171 10.50 0.26 -2.47
N LEU A 172 11.13 1.06 -3.34
CA LEU A 172 11.84 2.27 -2.96
C LEU A 172 10.91 3.31 -2.34
N ALA A 173 9.69 3.46 -2.88
CA ALA A 173 8.68 4.33 -2.30
C ALA A 173 8.33 3.92 -0.87
N MET A 174 8.09 2.63 -0.62
CA MET A 174 7.77 2.15 0.73
C MET A 174 8.94 2.32 1.71
N ILE A 175 10.18 2.12 1.25
CA ILE A 175 11.38 2.39 2.06
C ILE A 175 11.48 3.88 2.38
N LEU A 176 11.27 4.75 1.40
CA LEU A 176 11.34 6.20 1.60
C LEU A 176 10.27 6.70 2.57
N ASN A 177 9.07 6.12 2.49
CA ASN A 177 7.98 6.37 3.44
C ASN A 177 8.29 5.87 4.86
N ALA A 178 9.07 4.79 5.01
CA ALA A 178 9.58 4.37 6.31
C ALA A 178 10.62 5.36 6.86
N VAL A 179 11.53 5.81 6.00
CA VAL A 179 12.58 6.78 6.35
C VAL A 179 11.98 8.13 6.75
N SER A 180 10.91 8.57 6.08
CA SER A 180 10.22 9.81 6.42
C SER A 180 9.61 9.80 7.83
N ALA A 181 9.34 8.63 8.40
CA ALA A 181 8.82 8.52 9.77
C ALA A 181 9.92 8.57 10.84
N LEU A 182 11.19 8.36 10.49
CA LEU A 182 12.29 8.26 11.46
C LEU A 182 12.46 9.51 12.32
N PRO A 183 12.38 10.76 11.80
CA PRO A 183 12.52 11.93 12.65
C PRO A 183 11.46 11.96 13.76
N GLY A 184 10.20 11.59 13.47
CA GLY A 184 9.13 11.49 14.47
C GLY A 184 9.30 10.32 15.47
N VAL A 185 10.05 9.27 15.11
CA VAL A 185 10.44 8.20 16.04
C VAL A 185 11.41 8.73 17.09
N PHE A 186 12.40 9.52 16.68
CA PHE A 186 13.44 10.03 17.58
C PHE A 186 12.97 11.26 18.35
N ASP A 187 12.42 12.26 17.66
CA ASP A 187 11.87 13.50 18.21
C ASP A 187 10.39 13.71 17.82
N PRO A 188 9.45 13.07 18.54
CA PRO A 188 8.02 13.20 18.28
C PRO A 188 7.47 14.62 18.54
N ALA A 189 8.19 15.45 19.30
CA ALA A 189 7.77 16.81 19.62
C ALA A 189 8.05 17.80 18.48
N GLY A 190 8.84 17.39 17.48
CA GLY A 190 9.14 18.23 16.30
C GLY A 190 9.90 19.50 16.68
N SER A 191 10.83 19.41 17.64
CA SER A 191 11.55 20.58 18.15
C SER A 191 12.46 21.23 17.10
N ASN A 192 12.80 20.49 16.03
CA ASN A 192 13.58 20.98 14.89
C ASN A 192 12.70 21.18 13.64
N THR A 193 12.61 22.42 13.15
CA THR A 193 11.87 22.77 11.92
C THR A 193 12.46 22.15 10.64
N LEU A 194 13.76 21.88 10.65
CA LEU A 194 14.45 21.13 9.59
C LEU A 194 13.90 19.71 9.44
N ASP A 195 13.49 19.08 10.54
CA ASP A 195 12.95 17.72 10.53
C ASP A 195 11.58 17.69 9.87
N THR A 196 10.69 18.64 10.17
CA THR A 196 9.35 18.70 9.56
C THR A 196 9.40 18.85 8.05
N THR A 197 10.24 19.76 7.53
CA THR A 197 10.37 19.97 6.08
C THR A 197 10.91 18.71 5.38
N LEU A 198 11.90 18.05 5.99
CA LEU A 198 12.47 16.82 5.47
C LEU A 198 11.44 15.68 5.45
N ILE A 199 10.64 15.52 6.51
CA ILE A 199 9.55 14.52 6.57
C ILE A 199 8.62 14.70 5.37
N TRP A 200 8.11 15.91 5.14
CA TRP A 200 7.17 16.17 4.04
C TRP A 200 7.81 16.00 2.67
N LEU A 201 9.08 16.38 2.49
CA LEU A 201 9.81 16.14 1.24
C LEU A 201 9.98 14.64 0.95
N LEU A 202 10.35 13.85 1.96
CA LEU A 202 10.49 12.40 1.82
C LEU A 202 9.12 11.73 1.59
N PHE A 203 8.08 12.20 2.25
CA PHE A 203 6.71 11.73 2.04
C PHE A 203 6.26 12.00 0.61
N ALA A 204 6.37 13.25 0.14
CA ALA A 204 6.04 13.64 -1.22
C ALA A 204 6.88 12.89 -2.27
N GLY A 205 8.17 12.72 -1.99
CA GLY A 205 9.07 11.90 -2.81
C GLY A 205 8.59 10.46 -2.91
N SER A 206 8.17 9.86 -1.79
CA SER A 206 7.68 8.48 -1.76
C SER A 206 6.38 8.33 -2.55
N ALA A 207 5.42 9.25 -2.38
CA ALA A 207 4.18 9.28 -3.13
C ALA A 207 4.41 9.45 -4.64
N THR A 208 5.35 10.33 -5.02
CA THR A 208 5.73 10.56 -6.42
C THR A 208 6.34 9.30 -7.05
N ILE A 209 7.28 8.65 -6.35
CA ILE A 209 7.91 7.41 -6.82
C ILE A 209 6.85 6.30 -6.96
N ALA A 210 5.94 6.16 -5.99
CA ALA A 210 4.84 5.20 -6.06
C ALA A 210 3.93 5.47 -7.27
N ALA A 211 3.57 6.74 -7.52
CA ALA A 211 2.76 7.13 -8.67
C ALA A 211 3.45 6.79 -10.00
N ILE A 212 4.77 7.03 -10.12
CA ILE A 212 5.56 6.64 -11.30
C ILE A 212 5.57 5.12 -11.47
N ALA A 213 5.82 4.37 -10.39
CA ALA A 213 5.81 2.92 -10.40
C ALA A 213 4.50 2.37 -10.98
N ILE A 214 3.37 2.90 -10.51
CA ILE A 214 2.04 2.56 -10.99
C ILE A 214 1.83 2.96 -12.46
N GLY A 215 2.28 4.15 -12.85
CA GLY A 215 2.24 4.61 -14.23
C GLY A 215 2.97 3.65 -15.18
N LEU A 216 4.13 3.15 -14.79
CA LEU A 216 4.89 2.15 -15.54
C LEU A 216 4.12 0.82 -15.68
N VAL A 217 3.44 0.37 -14.62
CA VAL A 217 2.57 -0.81 -14.70
C VAL A 217 1.45 -0.59 -15.74
N ALA A 218 0.78 0.57 -15.69
CA ALA A 218 -0.31 0.88 -16.62
C ALA A 218 0.17 0.92 -18.08
N VAL A 219 1.32 1.57 -18.34
CA VAL A 219 1.93 1.62 -19.68
C VAL A 219 2.29 0.23 -20.17
N ARG A 220 2.94 -0.59 -19.34
CA ARG A 220 3.32 -1.96 -19.70
C ARG A 220 2.10 -2.80 -20.06
N ARG A 221 1.02 -2.71 -19.27
CA ARG A 221 -0.21 -3.46 -19.52
C ARG A 221 -0.88 -3.04 -20.83
N ARG A 222 -0.90 -1.74 -21.14
CA ARG A 222 -1.40 -1.24 -22.42
C ARG A 222 -0.58 -1.74 -23.60
N ALA A 223 0.72 -1.94 -23.44
CA ALA A 223 1.58 -2.47 -24.51
C ALA A 223 1.41 -3.99 -24.74
N GLN A 224 0.75 -4.71 -23.83
CA GLN A 224 0.54 -6.16 -23.90
C GLN A 224 -0.85 -6.58 -24.43
N GLY A 225 -1.79 -5.64 -24.54
CA GLY A 225 -3.15 -5.87 -25.06
C GLY A 225 -3.33 -5.22 -26.42
#